data_AF-A0A3C0QB18-F1
#
_entry.id   AF-A0A3C0QB18-F1
#
_cell.length_a   1.000
_cell.length_b   1.000
_cell.length_c   1.000
_cell.angle_alpha   90.00
_cell.angle_beta   90.00
_cell.angle_gamma   90.00
#
_symmetry.space_group_name_H-M   'P 1'
#
loop_
_entity.id
_entity.type
_entity.pdbx_description
1 polymer ?
#
loop_
_entity_poly.entity_id
_entity_poly.type
_entity_poly.pdbx_seq_one_letter_code
_entity_poly.pdbx_strand_id
1 'polypeptide(L)'
;MIQLRVLPALLLLTLVTLTACKRGPDTAMLEHELQNRLDTEFTPGLFKIHSFTRKGSAPSTSHSDAVYLYYDTKLEFQRDYNLTAWQDLNLGTLAVVLGATPAGIDGYHPDNQRGDLLLVRGRLSYQKTEDGWVSITHMPLEKQAGPAAPDTIQGSGPNYILQSVRGLLKRNQGGAGQSRDDIIIEEFTESLKEIDLRFARLDGRLPFGTGWSGGAYNLFGAAFAPYATEHGLPVFNYSSEGSVENGLSLQQGHLDFALLQSDVVEALYKGWVEASQLPQPDLRSMASLWPEALHIVTLEDRNIKSFSDLKGKRLAVGSPGSGTRFTARRVWAAAGLTLSQEKRIRGMGLTASIAALESGKVDAVFIAGAVPDPTLQLLAQRRDDIRLVPIDTATLDQLSSKHFAYYSTVIPPKTYPGQTKPYRTLGFAALLITSDRTSDNDVEMFLDLVVGSANKLTHEFYRAGFISTKTSRLGISIPMHPGATHFYERLKEKQLDSTRESVPDSPEREMKKSPVNSER
;
A
#
# COMPACT_ATOMS: atom_id res chain seq x y z
N MET A 1 -0.99 67.75 -35.69
CA MET A 1 -0.43 66.48 -36.20
C MET A 1 0.32 65.79 -35.08
N ILE A 2 -0.33 64.91 -34.32
CA ILE A 2 0.32 63.96 -33.40
C ILE A 2 -0.30 62.62 -33.73
N GLN A 3 0.48 61.79 -34.43
CA GLN A 3 0.02 60.53 -35.02
C GLN A 3 0.04 59.37 -34.02
N LEU A 4 -1.02 58.56 -34.13
CA LEU A 4 -1.14 57.14 -33.83
C LEU A 4 0.19 56.38 -33.63
N ARG A 5 0.49 55.93 -32.42
CA ARG A 5 1.43 54.80 -32.15
C ARG A 5 1.12 54.03 -30.85
N VAL A 6 -0.15 53.74 -30.57
CA VAL A 6 -0.50 52.89 -29.40
C VAL A 6 -1.27 51.61 -29.78
N LEU A 7 -1.72 51.48 -31.04
CA LEU A 7 -2.50 50.31 -31.48
C LEU A 7 -1.72 48.99 -31.74
N PRO A 8 -0.40 48.93 -32.05
CA PRO A 8 0.24 47.64 -32.35
C PRO A 8 0.62 46.84 -31.09
N ALA A 9 0.90 47.52 -29.98
CA ALA A 9 1.39 46.87 -28.75
C ALA A 9 0.26 46.15 -27.99
N LEU A 10 -0.96 46.69 -28.04
CA LEU A 10 -2.13 46.03 -27.43
C LEU A 10 -2.58 44.80 -28.24
N LEU A 11 -2.45 44.85 -29.59
CA LEU A 11 -2.78 43.71 -30.44
C LEU A 11 -1.79 42.55 -30.30
N LEU A 12 -0.50 42.84 -30.11
CA LEU A 12 0.51 41.80 -29.81
C LEU A 12 0.34 41.20 -28.41
N LEU A 13 -0.07 41.99 -27.41
CA LEU A 13 -0.33 41.44 -26.07
C LEU A 13 -1.60 40.58 -26.03
N THR A 14 -2.63 40.91 -26.81
CA THR A 14 -3.83 40.06 -26.97
C THR A 14 -3.60 38.83 -27.84
N LEU A 15 -2.59 38.82 -28.73
CA LEU A 15 -2.21 37.62 -29.49
C LEU A 15 -1.28 36.67 -28.71
N VAL A 16 -0.56 37.15 -27.70
CA VAL A 16 0.31 36.30 -26.85
C VAL A 16 -0.46 35.66 -25.68
N THR A 17 -1.65 36.14 -25.34
CA THR A 17 -2.52 35.56 -24.30
C THR A 17 -3.56 34.55 -24.81
N LEU A 18 -3.56 34.17 -26.09
CA LEU A 18 -4.54 33.25 -26.68
C LEU A 18 -3.97 31.98 -27.34
N THR A 19 -2.69 31.68 -27.13
CA THR A 19 -2.13 30.37 -27.48
C THR A 19 -1.27 29.84 -26.34
N ALA A 20 -1.91 29.46 -25.23
CA ALA A 20 -1.45 28.26 -24.53
C ALA A 20 -1.60 27.12 -25.54
N CYS A 21 -0.56 26.87 -26.33
CA CYS A 21 -0.58 25.89 -27.40
C CYS A 21 -1.12 24.56 -26.85
N LYS A 22 -2.33 24.18 -27.26
CA LYS A 22 -2.86 22.82 -27.10
C LYS A 22 -1.94 21.88 -27.87
N ARG A 23 -0.82 21.47 -27.27
CA ARG A 23 0.06 20.41 -27.77
C ARG A 23 -0.51 19.08 -27.30
N GLY A 24 -0.58 18.08 -28.16
CA GLY A 24 -1.20 16.78 -27.85
C GLY A 24 -2.52 16.54 -28.58
N PRO A 25 -3.14 15.36 -28.38
CA PRO A 25 -4.45 14.99 -28.95
C PRO A 25 -5.56 16.00 -28.67
N ASP A 26 -6.61 16.01 -29.49
CA ASP A 26 -7.82 16.77 -29.19
C ASP A 26 -8.64 16.15 -28.04
N THR A 27 -9.54 16.92 -27.46
CA THR A 27 -10.32 16.51 -26.28
C THR A 27 -11.23 15.30 -26.54
N ALA A 28 -11.80 15.18 -27.74
CA ALA A 28 -12.73 14.09 -28.06
C ALA A 28 -11.98 12.76 -28.20
N MET A 29 -10.79 12.77 -28.80
CA MET A 29 -9.90 11.63 -28.85
C MET A 29 -9.52 11.15 -27.44
N LEU A 30 -9.19 12.08 -26.52
CA LEU A 30 -8.83 11.74 -25.14
C LEU A 30 -10.00 11.08 -24.40
N GLU A 31 -11.20 11.64 -24.52
CA GLU A 31 -12.40 11.11 -23.88
C GLU A 31 -12.74 9.72 -24.42
N HIS A 32 -12.71 9.54 -25.74
CA HIS A 32 -12.96 8.24 -26.37
C HIS A 32 -11.91 7.19 -25.98
N GLU A 33 -10.63 7.56 -25.94
CA GLU A 33 -9.56 6.67 -25.49
C GLU A 33 -9.75 6.25 -24.03
N LEU A 34 -10.10 7.19 -23.13
CA LEU A 34 -10.35 6.88 -21.72
C LEU A 34 -11.55 5.97 -21.54
N GLN A 35 -12.64 6.20 -22.27
CA GLN A 35 -13.81 5.30 -22.23
C GLN A 35 -13.44 3.91 -22.74
N ASN A 36 -12.70 3.81 -23.86
CA ASN A 36 -12.22 2.54 -24.39
C ASN A 36 -11.31 1.80 -23.39
N ARG A 37 -10.43 2.52 -22.69
CA ARG A 37 -9.60 1.96 -21.61
C ARG A 37 -10.46 1.42 -20.48
N LEU A 38 -11.45 2.17 -19.99
CA LEU A 38 -12.38 1.70 -18.96
C LEU A 38 -13.14 0.44 -19.40
N ASP A 39 -13.70 0.43 -20.61
CA ASP A 39 -14.45 -0.72 -21.14
C ASP A 39 -13.56 -1.92 -21.48
N THR A 40 -12.29 -1.68 -21.76
CA THR A 40 -11.30 -2.75 -21.96
C THR A 40 -10.89 -3.36 -20.62
N GLU A 41 -10.62 -2.52 -19.62
CA GLU A 41 -9.98 -2.95 -18.37
C GLU A 41 -11.02 -3.45 -17.35
N PHE A 42 -12.17 -2.79 -17.25
CA PHE A 42 -13.29 -3.19 -16.42
C PHE A 42 -14.37 -3.90 -17.25
N THR A 43 -15.44 -4.35 -16.58
CA THR A 43 -16.60 -4.89 -17.29
C THR A 43 -17.18 -3.79 -18.20
N PRO A 44 -17.37 -4.04 -19.52
CA PRO A 44 -17.90 -3.04 -20.43
C PRO A 44 -19.22 -2.46 -19.93
N GLY A 45 -19.32 -1.12 -19.95
CA GLY A 45 -20.48 -0.41 -19.44
C GLY A 45 -20.62 -0.42 -17.92
N LEU A 46 -19.53 -0.65 -17.17
CA LEU A 46 -19.48 -0.39 -15.72
C LEU A 46 -19.40 1.12 -15.43
N PHE A 47 -18.56 1.83 -16.17
CA PHE A 47 -18.36 3.27 -16.04
C PHE A 47 -18.78 3.99 -17.32
N LYS A 48 -19.37 5.16 -17.16
CA LYS A 48 -19.60 6.11 -18.26
C LYS A 48 -18.94 7.43 -17.93
N ILE A 49 -18.16 7.99 -18.86
CA ILE A 49 -17.70 9.37 -18.72
C ILE A 49 -18.92 10.30 -18.78
N HIS A 50 -19.22 10.94 -17.65
CA HIS A 50 -20.31 11.90 -17.50
C HIS A 50 -19.90 13.30 -17.97
N SER A 51 -18.64 13.68 -17.72
CA SER A 51 -18.07 14.94 -18.22
C SER A 51 -16.55 14.87 -18.28
N PHE A 52 -15.92 15.39 -19.33
CA PHE A 52 -14.46 15.45 -19.46
C PHE A 52 -13.99 16.90 -19.71
N THR A 53 -12.98 17.34 -18.96
CA THR A 53 -12.39 18.68 -19.08
C THR A 53 -10.88 18.60 -19.16
N ARG A 54 -10.32 18.99 -20.31
CA ARG A 54 -8.87 19.16 -20.47
C ARG A 54 -8.40 20.42 -19.72
N LYS A 55 -7.44 20.27 -18.82
CA LYS A 55 -6.87 21.36 -18.00
C LYS A 55 -5.65 22.01 -18.62
N GLY A 56 -4.85 21.25 -19.38
CA GLY A 56 -3.66 21.79 -20.03
C GLY A 56 -2.73 20.71 -20.56
N SER A 57 -1.57 21.14 -21.03
CA SER A 57 -0.49 20.25 -21.48
C SER A 57 0.89 20.86 -21.20
N ALA A 58 1.86 20.01 -20.90
CA ALA A 58 3.26 20.39 -20.66
C ALA A 58 4.20 19.43 -21.41
N PRO A 59 5.35 19.90 -21.95
CA PRO A 59 6.35 18.99 -22.52
C PRO A 59 6.89 18.02 -21.45
N SER A 60 7.21 16.80 -21.87
CA SER A 60 7.83 15.80 -21.01
C SER A 60 9.28 16.17 -20.71
N THR A 61 9.70 15.99 -19.45
CA THR A 61 11.08 16.20 -19.01
C THR A 61 11.99 15.02 -19.34
N SER A 62 11.43 13.87 -19.69
CA SER A 62 12.17 12.62 -19.91
C SER A 62 12.29 12.25 -21.39
N HIS A 63 11.47 12.83 -22.28
CA HIS A 63 11.48 12.54 -23.72
C HIS A 63 11.18 13.83 -24.52
N SER A 64 12.01 14.16 -25.50
CA SER A 64 11.94 15.43 -26.26
C SER A 64 10.62 15.66 -26.99
N ASP A 65 9.95 14.58 -27.41
CA ASP A 65 8.75 14.62 -28.27
C ASP A 65 7.47 14.14 -27.56
N ALA A 66 7.53 14.03 -26.23
CA ALA A 66 6.39 13.65 -25.41
C ALA A 66 5.75 14.86 -24.72
N VAL A 67 4.45 14.76 -24.46
CA VAL A 67 3.63 15.79 -23.81
C VAL A 67 2.80 15.14 -22.71
N TYR A 68 2.81 15.74 -21.53
CA TYR A 68 1.89 15.47 -20.44
C TYR A 68 0.61 16.27 -20.64
N LEU A 69 -0.53 15.64 -20.39
CA LEU A 69 -1.85 16.19 -20.65
C LEU A 69 -2.70 15.98 -19.41
N TYR A 70 -3.13 17.08 -18.79
CA TYR A 70 -3.84 17.06 -17.51
C TYR A 70 -5.33 17.24 -17.75
N TYR A 71 -6.15 16.51 -17.02
CA TYR A 71 -7.59 16.53 -17.19
C TYR A 71 -8.34 16.29 -15.87
N ASP A 72 -9.58 16.79 -15.83
CA ASP A 72 -10.59 16.44 -14.83
C ASP A 72 -11.70 15.68 -15.55
N THR A 73 -12.18 14.57 -15.00
CA THR A 73 -13.35 13.84 -15.52
C THR A 73 -14.29 13.44 -14.40
N LYS A 74 -15.59 13.35 -14.70
CA LYS A 74 -16.57 12.70 -13.84
C LYS A 74 -16.96 11.38 -14.45
N LEU A 75 -16.84 10.30 -13.70
CA LEU A 75 -17.30 8.97 -14.09
C LEU A 75 -18.58 8.65 -13.34
N GLU A 76 -19.57 8.12 -14.05
CA GLU A 76 -20.83 7.64 -13.47
C GLU A 76 -20.83 6.12 -13.43
N PHE A 77 -21.08 5.55 -12.25
CA PHE A 77 -21.31 4.12 -12.11
C PHE A 77 -22.61 3.74 -12.82
N GLN A 78 -22.55 2.82 -13.75
CA GLN A 78 -23.74 2.31 -14.45
C GLN A 78 -24.34 1.08 -13.75
N ARG A 79 -23.62 0.52 -12.78
CA ARG A 79 -24.00 -0.64 -11.94
C ARG A 79 -23.31 -0.51 -10.58
N ASP A 80 -23.86 -1.19 -9.58
CA ASP A 80 -23.25 -1.28 -8.25
C ASP A 80 -21.89 -1.97 -8.33
N TYR A 81 -20.88 -1.41 -7.67
CA TYR A 81 -19.53 -1.94 -7.71
C TYR A 81 -18.69 -1.50 -6.53
N ASN A 82 -18.01 -2.45 -5.88
CA ASN A 82 -17.19 -2.16 -4.71
C ASN A 82 -15.73 -1.92 -5.11
N LEU A 83 -15.33 -0.65 -5.23
CA LEU A 83 -13.93 -0.26 -5.49
C LEU A 83 -12.97 -0.52 -4.30
N THR A 84 -13.51 -0.94 -3.16
CA THR A 84 -12.77 -1.33 -1.95
C THR A 84 -12.67 -2.86 -1.79
N ALA A 85 -13.15 -3.64 -2.77
CA ALA A 85 -13.06 -5.09 -2.74
C ALA A 85 -11.61 -5.58 -2.76
N TRP A 86 -11.32 -6.61 -1.95
CA TRP A 86 -9.97 -7.16 -1.80
C TRP A 86 -9.54 -8.06 -2.98
N GLN A 87 -10.49 -8.64 -3.70
CA GLN A 87 -10.25 -9.68 -4.72
C GLN A 87 -10.63 -9.25 -6.14
N ASP A 88 -11.34 -8.14 -6.30
CA ASP A 88 -11.77 -7.60 -7.59
C ASP A 88 -10.88 -6.42 -8.03
N LEU A 89 -11.07 -5.93 -9.26
CA LEU A 89 -10.40 -4.71 -9.73
C LEU A 89 -10.84 -3.52 -8.86
N ASN A 90 -9.89 -2.92 -8.15
CA ASN A 90 -10.17 -1.91 -7.14
C ASN A 90 -9.75 -0.50 -7.58
N LEU A 91 -9.84 0.46 -6.66
CA LEU A 91 -9.43 1.85 -6.89
C LEU A 91 -8.00 1.99 -7.44
N GLY A 92 -7.07 1.13 -7.00
CA GLY A 92 -5.70 1.12 -7.48
C GLY A 92 -5.60 0.79 -8.97
N THR A 93 -6.41 -0.17 -9.43
CA THR A 93 -6.53 -0.48 -10.87
C THR A 93 -7.15 0.71 -11.61
N LEU A 94 -8.25 1.26 -11.10
CA LEU A 94 -8.95 2.39 -11.74
C LEU A 94 -8.02 3.59 -11.95
N ALA A 95 -7.20 3.91 -10.95
CA ALA A 95 -6.20 4.97 -11.05
C ALA A 95 -5.23 4.76 -12.22
N VAL A 96 -4.74 3.54 -12.44
CA VAL A 96 -3.86 3.25 -13.58
C VAL A 96 -4.55 3.42 -14.91
N VAL A 97 -5.75 2.86 -15.06
CA VAL A 97 -6.52 2.90 -16.31
C VAL A 97 -6.70 4.36 -16.77
N LEU A 98 -6.89 5.25 -15.81
CA LEU A 98 -7.13 6.66 -16.02
C LEU A 98 -5.85 7.52 -16.04
N GLY A 99 -4.67 6.96 -15.78
CA GLY A 99 -3.45 7.77 -15.59
C GLY A 99 -3.59 8.76 -14.42
N ALA A 100 -4.33 8.37 -13.39
CA ALA A 100 -4.48 9.10 -12.14
C ALA A 100 -3.64 8.44 -11.04
N THR A 101 -3.54 9.12 -9.90
CA THR A 101 -3.19 8.47 -8.64
C THR A 101 -4.49 8.18 -7.89
N PRO A 102 -4.52 7.19 -6.98
CA PRO A 102 -5.69 6.98 -6.13
C PRO A 102 -6.12 8.26 -5.38
N ALA A 103 -5.17 9.09 -4.93
CA ALA A 103 -5.43 10.39 -4.31
C ALA A 103 -6.10 11.42 -5.24
N GLY A 104 -5.98 11.23 -6.56
CA GLY A 104 -6.65 12.06 -7.56
C GLY A 104 -8.10 11.64 -7.83
N ILE A 105 -8.62 10.61 -7.15
CA ILE A 105 -9.98 10.09 -7.34
C ILE A 105 -10.79 10.36 -6.07
N ASP A 106 -11.90 11.09 -6.21
CA ASP A 106 -12.84 11.39 -5.12
C ASP A 106 -14.22 10.75 -5.41
N GLY A 107 -15.04 10.59 -4.36
CA GLY A 107 -16.43 10.12 -4.47
C GLY A 107 -16.62 8.60 -4.45
N TYR A 108 -15.56 7.82 -4.21
CA TYR A 108 -15.65 6.37 -4.08
C TYR A 108 -15.93 5.97 -2.63
N HIS A 109 -16.80 4.99 -2.44
CA HIS A 109 -17.22 4.46 -1.14
C HIS A 109 -17.29 2.91 -1.24
N PRO A 110 -17.25 2.17 -0.12
CA PRO A 110 -17.33 0.71 -0.14
C PRO A 110 -18.58 0.13 -0.82
N ASP A 111 -19.68 0.89 -0.82
CA ASP A 111 -20.99 0.47 -1.32
C ASP A 111 -21.47 1.38 -2.48
N ASN A 112 -20.59 1.74 -3.41
CA ASN A 112 -20.97 2.59 -4.56
C ASN A 112 -22.10 1.94 -5.38
N GLN A 113 -23.13 2.75 -5.66
CA GLN A 113 -24.35 2.33 -6.37
C GLN A 113 -24.39 2.89 -7.79
N ARG A 114 -25.22 2.28 -8.63
CA ARG A 114 -25.56 2.86 -9.94
C ARG A 114 -26.03 4.32 -9.78
N GLY A 115 -25.41 5.22 -10.55
CA GLY A 115 -25.66 6.65 -10.56
C GLY A 115 -24.67 7.48 -9.74
N ASP A 116 -23.86 6.83 -8.88
CA ASP A 116 -22.81 7.53 -8.14
C ASP A 116 -21.78 8.15 -9.10
N LEU A 117 -21.23 9.29 -8.70
CA LEU A 117 -20.24 10.04 -9.47
C LEU A 117 -18.87 10.01 -8.80
N LEU A 118 -17.86 9.60 -9.55
CA LEU A 118 -16.45 9.75 -9.20
C LEU A 118 -15.88 10.99 -9.86
N LEU A 119 -15.16 11.80 -9.11
CA LEU A 119 -14.34 12.88 -9.69
C LEU A 119 -12.91 12.37 -9.82
N VAL A 120 -12.34 12.42 -11.02
CA VAL A 120 -10.99 11.95 -11.30
C VAL A 120 -10.16 13.09 -11.87
N ARG A 121 -8.99 13.30 -11.26
CA ARG A 121 -7.95 14.21 -11.72
C ARG A 121 -6.79 13.37 -12.22
N GLY A 122 -6.59 13.38 -13.53
CA GLY A 122 -5.63 12.49 -14.20
C GLY A 122 -4.60 13.24 -15.02
N ARG A 123 -3.56 12.49 -15.38
CA ARG A 123 -2.52 12.90 -16.31
C ARG A 123 -2.26 11.77 -17.31
N LEU A 124 -2.41 12.09 -18.58
CA LEU A 124 -2.01 11.24 -19.68
C LEU A 124 -0.66 11.71 -20.24
N SER A 125 0.11 10.80 -20.82
CA SER A 125 1.33 11.12 -21.56
C SER A 125 1.15 10.69 -23.00
N TYR A 126 1.55 11.53 -23.95
CA TYR A 126 1.48 11.23 -25.38
C TYR A 126 2.80 11.54 -26.06
N GLN A 127 3.19 10.73 -27.04
CA GLN A 127 4.31 10.98 -27.92
C GLN A 127 3.79 11.26 -29.33
N LYS A 128 4.38 12.22 -30.02
CA LYS A 128 4.06 12.48 -31.43
C LYS A 128 4.86 11.52 -32.32
N THR A 129 4.17 10.75 -33.15
CA THR A 129 4.73 9.89 -34.20
C THR A 129 4.36 10.43 -35.59
N GLU A 130 4.86 9.80 -36.66
CA GLU A 130 4.50 10.15 -38.05
C GLU A 130 3.00 9.98 -38.31
N ASP A 131 2.36 9.01 -37.65
CA ASP A 131 0.94 8.67 -37.80
C ASP A 131 -0.02 9.41 -36.84
N GLY A 132 0.51 10.25 -35.93
CA GLY A 132 -0.31 11.02 -35.00
C GLY A 132 0.20 11.03 -33.57
N TRP A 133 -0.70 11.15 -32.59
CA TRP A 133 -0.35 11.09 -31.17
C TRP A 133 -0.60 9.69 -30.63
N VAL A 134 0.42 9.08 -30.04
CA VAL A 134 0.35 7.76 -29.41
C VAL A 134 0.43 7.93 -27.89
N SER A 135 -0.48 7.29 -27.17
CA SER A 135 -0.47 7.34 -25.70
C SER A 135 0.67 6.51 -25.13
N ILE A 136 1.46 7.14 -24.27
CA ILE A 136 2.56 6.55 -23.49
C ILE A 136 2.34 6.83 -22.00
N THR A 137 1.07 6.90 -21.58
CA THR A 137 0.68 7.28 -20.22
C THR A 137 1.34 6.39 -19.16
N HIS A 138 1.97 7.03 -18.17
CA HIS A 138 2.62 6.40 -17.02
C HIS A 138 2.14 7.06 -15.73
N MET A 139 2.17 6.35 -14.59
CA MET A 139 1.89 6.95 -13.29
C MET A 139 2.93 8.03 -12.95
N PRO A 140 2.55 9.13 -12.28
CA PRO A 140 3.53 10.08 -11.77
C PRO A 140 4.45 9.36 -10.77
N LEU A 141 5.77 9.39 -11.02
CA LEU A 141 6.77 9.11 -9.98
C LEU A 141 6.60 10.19 -8.91
N GLU A 142 6.14 9.80 -7.72
CA GLU A 142 6.26 10.66 -6.56
C GLU A 142 7.75 10.89 -6.32
N LYS A 143 8.16 12.16 -6.30
CA LYS A 143 9.55 12.53 -6.05
C LYS A 143 9.85 12.12 -4.61
N GLN A 144 10.56 11.02 -4.42
CA GLN A 144 11.17 10.73 -3.13
C GLN A 144 12.05 11.92 -2.77
N ALA A 145 11.76 12.57 -1.65
CA ALA A 145 12.68 13.51 -1.04
C ALA A 145 13.97 12.73 -0.75
N GLY A 146 15.04 13.07 -1.47
CA GLY A 146 16.35 12.51 -1.19
C GLY A 146 16.71 12.79 0.26
N PRO A 147 17.42 11.88 0.95
CA PRO A 147 17.84 12.12 2.31
C PRO A 147 18.62 13.43 2.37
N ALA A 148 18.29 14.28 3.35
CA ALA A 148 19.04 15.49 3.63
C ALA A 148 20.51 15.11 3.85
N ALA A 149 21.41 15.84 3.18
CA ALA A 149 22.84 15.65 3.35
C ALA A 149 23.22 15.87 4.84
N PRO A 150 24.05 15.02 5.44
CA PRO A 150 24.41 15.19 6.84
C PRO A 150 25.27 16.45 7.02
N ASP A 151 24.90 17.25 8.01
CA ASP A 151 25.71 18.38 8.48
C ASP A 151 27.05 17.86 9.03
N THR A 152 28.14 18.49 8.60
CA THR A 152 29.48 18.22 9.13
C THR A 152 29.63 18.86 10.52
N ILE A 153 29.80 18.04 11.56
CA ILE A 153 30.01 18.53 12.93
C ILE A 153 31.47 18.29 13.39
N GLN A 154 32.18 19.37 13.73
CA GLN A 154 33.35 19.37 14.63
C GLN A 154 32.88 19.84 16.03
N GLY A 155 33.23 19.10 17.10
CA GLY A 155 32.28 18.95 18.24
C GLY A 155 32.66 19.34 19.67
N SER A 156 31.68 19.18 20.57
CA SER A 156 31.72 18.51 21.91
C SER A 156 30.28 18.45 22.53
N GLY A 157 29.62 17.26 22.56
CA GLY A 157 28.22 16.93 23.06
C GLY A 157 27.91 15.41 23.01
N PRO A 158 27.12 14.72 23.90
CA PRO A 158 27.14 13.24 24.12
C PRO A 158 28.46 12.53 23.83
N ASN A 159 29.41 12.74 24.73
CA ASN A 159 30.42 13.73 24.42
C ASN A 159 31.64 13.25 23.61
N TYR A 160 31.69 13.76 22.37
CA TYR A 160 32.74 13.74 21.32
C TYR A 160 32.83 12.50 20.38
N ILE A 161 31.97 11.49 20.27
CA ILE A 161 30.55 11.40 19.88
C ILE A 161 29.83 10.25 20.62
N LEU A 162 30.51 9.27 21.22
CA LEU A 162 31.30 9.46 22.45
C LEU A 162 32.79 9.32 22.13
N GLN A 163 33.63 10.38 22.34
CA GLN A 163 35.03 10.60 21.81
C GLN A 163 35.39 9.66 20.66
N SER A 164 34.73 9.76 19.51
CA SER A 164 35.04 8.99 18.30
C SER A 164 34.66 7.50 18.32
N VAL A 165 33.62 7.04 19.05
CA VAL A 165 33.24 5.60 19.08
C VAL A 165 34.54 4.78 19.22
N ARG A 166 35.18 5.17 20.33
CA ARG A 166 36.49 5.83 20.45
C ARG A 166 37.63 5.30 19.55
N GLY A 167 37.84 5.97 18.43
CA GLY A 167 38.82 5.69 17.39
C GLY A 167 38.39 4.58 16.43
N LEU A 168 37.06 4.38 16.29
CA LEU A 168 36.35 3.39 15.48
C LEU A 168 37.17 2.13 15.27
N LEU A 169 37.17 1.24 16.25
CA LEU A 169 37.70 -0.11 16.07
C LEU A 169 39.19 -0.14 15.61
N LYS A 170 39.97 0.87 16.02
CA LYS A 170 41.42 1.07 15.85
C LYS A 170 42.21 -0.20 15.39
N ARG A 171 42.74 -0.15 14.15
CA ARG A 171 43.83 -0.97 13.53
C ARG A 171 43.46 -2.30 12.85
N ASN A 172 43.99 -2.44 11.63
CA ASN A 172 43.67 -3.44 10.61
C ASN A 172 44.37 -4.81 10.83
N GLN A 173 43.71 -5.94 10.48
CA GLN A 173 44.32 -7.15 9.87
C GLN A 173 43.28 -8.26 9.53
N GLY A 174 43.05 -8.45 8.23
CA GLY A 174 42.98 -9.75 7.53
C GLY A 174 41.82 -10.72 7.80
N GLY A 175 40.94 -10.90 6.80
CA GLY A 175 40.09 -12.10 6.68
C GLY A 175 38.91 -11.93 5.72
N ALA A 176 38.77 -12.84 4.76
CA ALA A 176 37.65 -12.90 3.83
C ALA A 176 36.37 -13.41 4.54
N GLY A 177 35.40 -12.52 4.70
CA GLY A 177 34.08 -12.67 5.32
C GLY A 177 33.37 -11.31 5.36
N GLN A 178 32.06 -11.26 5.63
CA GLN A 178 31.22 -10.03 5.67
C GLN A 178 32.00 -8.85 6.29
N SER A 179 32.02 -7.69 5.62
CA SER A 179 33.00 -6.66 5.97
C SER A 179 32.73 -6.17 7.40
N ARG A 180 33.79 -5.98 8.20
CA ARG A 180 33.64 -5.47 9.57
C ARG A 180 32.80 -4.19 9.61
N ASP A 181 32.92 -3.35 8.59
CA ASP A 181 32.17 -2.11 8.42
C ASP A 181 30.66 -2.35 8.36
N ASP A 182 30.22 -3.42 7.69
CA ASP A 182 28.80 -3.78 7.61
C ASP A 182 28.22 -4.10 9.00
N ILE A 183 28.95 -4.87 9.82
CA ILE A 183 28.52 -5.22 11.19
C ILE A 183 28.41 -3.97 12.05
N ILE A 184 29.39 -3.06 11.94
CA ILE A 184 29.39 -1.82 12.71
C ILE A 184 28.19 -0.96 12.34
N ILE A 185 27.92 -0.81 11.05
CA ILE A 185 26.77 -0.03 10.56
C ILE A 185 25.45 -0.64 11.04
N GLU A 186 25.32 -1.96 11.01
CA GLU A 186 24.14 -2.69 11.48
C GLU A 186 23.86 -2.41 12.97
N GLU A 187 24.85 -2.62 13.84
CA GLU A 187 24.72 -2.40 15.29
C GLU A 187 24.41 -0.93 15.65
N PHE A 188 25.05 0.02 14.96
CA PHE A 188 24.76 1.44 15.17
C PHE A 188 23.36 1.83 14.72
N THR A 189 22.91 1.28 13.60
CA THR A 189 21.56 1.52 13.10
C THR A 189 20.52 1.05 14.12
N GLU A 190 20.70 -0.16 14.68
CA GLU A 190 19.79 -0.70 15.68
C GLU A 190 19.82 0.09 16.99
N SER A 191 21.00 0.51 17.44
CA SER A 191 21.12 1.34 18.65
C SER A 191 20.43 2.70 18.49
N LEU A 192 20.51 3.33 17.31
CA LEU A 192 19.86 4.61 17.04
C LEU A 192 18.34 4.49 17.03
N LYS A 193 17.81 3.42 16.41
CA LYS A 193 16.38 3.10 16.44
C LYS A 193 15.84 3.00 17.86
N GLU A 194 16.55 2.28 18.73
CA GLU A 194 16.17 2.14 20.14
C GLU A 194 16.21 3.47 20.91
N ILE A 195 17.18 4.34 20.60
CA ILE A 195 17.23 5.68 21.18
C ILE A 195 16.01 6.50 20.77
N ASP A 196 15.63 6.49 19.49
CA ASP A 196 14.46 7.21 18.99
C ASP A 196 13.17 6.73 19.66
N LEU A 197 13.00 5.41 19.82
CA LEU A 197 11.85 4.82 20.53
C LEU A 197 11.78 5.25 22.00
N ARG A 198 12.94 5.33 22.67
CA ARG A 198 13.01 5.81 24.06
C ARG A 198 12.73 7.30 24.18
N PHE A 199 13.18 8.11 23.23
CA PHE A 199 12.84 9.53 23.18
C PHE A 199 11.35 9.76 22.92
N ALA A 200 10.76 9.00 21.99
CA ALA A 200 9.31 9.05 21.76
C ALA A 200 8.52 8.78 23.06
N ARG A 201 8.90 7.75 23.83
CA ARG A 201 8.30 7.48 25.13
C ARG A 201 8.54 8.57 26.17
N LEU A 202 9.74 9.13 26.22
CA LEU A 202 10.07 10.25 27.11
C LEU A 202 9.17 11.46 26.83
N ASP A 203 8.87 11.70 25.56
CA ASP A 203 7.95 12.74 25.09
C ASP A 203 6.46 12.38 25.28
N GLY A 204 6.16 11.26 25.94
CA GLY A 204 4.79 10.78 26.18
C GLY A 204 4.07 10.29 24.92
N ARG A 205 4.81 9.93 23.86
CA ARG A 205 4.25 9.37 22.63
C ARG A 205 4.26 7.85 22.67
N LEU A 206 3.34 7.23 21.94
CA LEU A 206 3.17 5.80 21.77
C LEU A 206 3.86 5.37 20.46
N PRO A 207 5.02 4.69 20.52
CA PRO A 207 5.65 4.10 19.36
C PRO A 207 4.75 3.15 18.55
N PHE A 208 4.67 3.43 17.26
CA PHE A 208 3.93 2.64 16.27
C PHE A 208 4.89 2.12 15.19
N GLY A 209 5.19 0.83 15.22
CA GLY A 209 6.08 0.19 14.25
C GLY A 209 5.39 -0.07 12.92
N THR A 210 5.99 0.40 11.83
CA THR A 210 5.38 0.31 10.52
C THR A 210 6.20 -0.55 9.56
N GLY A 211 6.96 0.05 8.66
CA GLY A 211 7.83 -0.68 7.76
C GLY A 211 8.86 0.27 7.20
N TRP A 212 9.54 -0.16 6.14
CA TRP A 212 10.63 0.64 5.60
C TRP A 212 10.11 2.00 5.12
N SER A 213 10.95 3.03 5.21
CA SER A 213 10.62 4.36 4.75
C SER A 213 10.15 4.36 3.29
N GLY A 214 9.00 4.98 3.03
CA GLY A 214 8.35 4.98 1.71
C GLY A 214 7.59 3.70 1.35
N GLY A 215 7.57 2.69 2.21
CA GLY A 215 6.69 1.53 2.07
C GLY A 215 5.27 1.80 2.54
N ALA A 216 4.33 0.95 2.14
CA ALA A 216 2.92 1.16 2.43
C ALA A 216 2.60 1.28 3.93
N TYR A 217 3.22 0.46 4.77
CA TYR A 217 3.04 0.55 6.23
C TYR A 217 3.51 1.89 6.77
N ASN A 218 4.67 2.35 6.31
CA ASN A 218 5.25 3.61 6.76
C ASN A 218 4.47 4.82 6.24
N LEU A 219 3.99 4.77 5.00
CA LEU A 219 3.10 5.81 4.43
C LEU A 219 1.80 5.91 5.21
N PHE A 220 1.20 4.77 5.61
CA PHE A 220 0.06 4.78 6.51
C PHE A 220 0.40 5.43 7.87
N GLY A 221 1.50 5.03 8.50
CA GLY A 221 1.92 5.62 9.79
C GLY A 221 2.26 7.11 9.68
N ALA A 222 2.82 7.55 8.56
CA ALA A 222 3.15 8.95 8.31
C ALA A 222 1.89 9.82 8.16
N ALA A 223 0.83 9.28 7.57
CA ALA A 223 -0.48 9.94 7.49
C ALA A 223 -1.24 9.86 8.83
N PHE A 224 -1.21 8.70 9.50
CA PHE A 224 -2.00 8.44 10.70
C PHE A 224 -1.43 9.09 11.96
N ALA A 225 -0.11 9.05 12.20
CA ALA A 225 0.46 9.51 13.47
C ALA A 225 0.24 11.01 13.75
N PRO A 226 0.39 11.93 12.77
CA PRO A 226 0.04 13.34 12.97
C PRO A 226 -1.44 13.52 13.25
N TYR A 227 -2.31 12.84 12.49
CA TYR A 227 -3.75 12.87 12.70
C TYR A 227 -4.13 12.40 14.12
N ALA A 228 -3.59 11.27 14.57
CA ALA A 228 -3.85 10.72 15.89
C ALA A 228 -3.41 11.68 17.00
N THR A 229 -2.22 12.28 16.83
CA THR A 229 -1.66 13.25 17.79
C THR A 229 -2.53 14.50 17.90
N GLU A 230 -3.01 15.03 16.77
CA GLU A 230 -3.93 16.17 16.73
C GLU A 230 -5.28 15.85 17.41
N HIS A 231 -5.68 14.58 17.44
CA HIS A 231 -6.93 14.11 18.06
C HIS A 231 -6.72 13.47 19.43
N GLY A 232 -5.60 13.78 20.10
CA GLY A 232 -5.37 13.45 21.51
C GLY A 232 -4.69 12.11 21.80
N LEU A 233 -4.27 11.37 20.78
CA LEU A 233 -3.45 10.17 20.93
C LEU A 233 -2.05 10.42 20.37
N PRO A 234 -1.05 10.77 21.21
CA PRO A 234 0.28 11.10 20.73
C PRO A 234 0.98 9.84 20.20
N VAL A 235 1.05 9.69 18.88
CA VAL A 235 1.65 8.51 18.22
C VAL A 235 2.97 8.89 17.58
N PHE A 236 3.97 8.03 17.71
CA PHE A 236 5.25 8.17 17.02
C PHE A 236 5.39 7.10 15.93
N ASN A 237 5.39 7.51 14.66
CA ASN A 237 5.62 6.60 13.54
C ASN A 237 7.07 6.13 13.49
N TYR A 238 7.31 4.85 13.77
CA TYR A 238 8.62 4.21 13.70
C TYR A 238 8.79 3.44 12.39
N SER A 239 9.83 3.77 11.63
CA SER A 239 10.20 3.09 10.38
C SER A 239 11.09 1.86 10.68
N SER A 240 10.54 0.66 10.49
CA SER A 240 11.24 -0.61 10.71
C SER A 240 11.63 -1.30 9.38
N GLU A 241 12.24 -2.48 9.44
CA GLU A 241 12.40 -3.38 8.29
C GLU A 241 11.10 -4.10 7.90
N GLY A 242 10.09 -4.09 8.78
CA GLY A 242 8.76 -4.66 8.55
C GLY A 242 8.30 -5.59 9.68
N SER A 243 7.47 -6.56 9.31
CA SER A 243 6.63 -7.30 10.27
C SER A 243 7.38 -8.14 11.30
N VAL A 244 8.52 -8.75 10.95
CA VAL A 244 9.25 -9.59 11.93
C VAL A 244 9.93 -8.69 12.96
N GLU A 245 10.61 -7.61 12.52
CA GLU A 245 11.17 -6.61 13.45
C GLU A 245 10.08 -6.05 14.36
N ASN A 246 8.97 -5.58 13.79
CA ASN A 246 7.87 -5.02 14.56
C ASN A 246 7.35 -5.95 15.65
N GLY A 247 7.16 -7.23 15.35
CA GLY A 247 6.68 -8.21 16.33
C GLY A 247 7.68 -8.49 17.44
N LEU A 248 8.98 -8.58 17.10
CA LEU A 248 10.05 -8.70 18.08
C LEU A 248 10.12 -7.46 18.98
N SER A 249 10.00 -6.26 18.42
CA SER A 249 10.01 -4.99 19.17
C SER A 249 8.76 -4.82 20.04
N LEU A 250 7.58 -5.31 19.62
CA LEU A 250 6.40 -5.40 20.49
C LEU A 250 6.66 -6.32 21.69
N GLN A 251 7.24 -7.51 21.46
CA GLN A 251 7.58 -8.43 22.55
C GLN A 251 8.56 -7.82 23.56
N GLN A 252 9.54 -7.06 23.07
CA GLN A 252 10.54 -6.38 23.89
C GLN A 252 9.96 -5.18 24.67
N GLY A 253 8.73 -4.75 24.35
CA GLY A 253 8.13 -3.53 24.91
C GLY A 253 8.74 -2.26 24.33
N HIS A 254 9.40 -2.36 23.17
CA HIS A 254 9.96 -1.22 22.44
C HIS A 254 8.94 -0.56 21.51
N LEU A 255 7.86 -1.26 21.15
CA LEU A 255 6.70 -0.71 20.47
C LEU A 255 5.43 -0.91 21.29
N ASP A 256 4.44 -0.02 21.08
CA ASP A 256 3.11 -0.10 21.69
C ASP A 256 2.08 -0.62 20.68
N PHE A 257 2.22 -0.21 19.42
CA PHE A 257 1.43 -0.68 18.29
C PHE A 257 2.34 -1.07 17.13
N ALA A 258 1.89 -1.96 16.25
CA ALA A 258 2.58 -2.20 15.00
C ALA A 258 1.72 -2.79 13.88
N LEU A 259 2.19 -2.63 12.64
CA LEU A 259 1.65 -3.31 11.47
C LEU A 259 2.43 -4.59 11.16
N LEU A 260 1.74 -5.72 11.13
CA LEU A 260 2.31 -7.01 10.81
C LEU A 260 1.46 -7.74 9.78
N GLN A 261 2.09 -8.56 8.94
CA GLN A 261 1.38 -9.49 8.07
C GLN A 261 0.77 -10.64 8.89
N SER A 262 -0.42 -11.10 8.54
CA SER A 262 -1.15 -12.14 9.28
C SER A 262 -0.35 -13.42 9.50
N ASP A 263 0.47 -13.82 8.52
CA ASP A 263 1.33 -15.00 8.59
C ASP A 263 2.48 -14.84 9.59
N VAL A 264 3.08 -13.66 9.64
CA VAL A 264 4.10 -13.32 10.62
C VAL A 264 3.50 -13.31 12.02
N VAL A 265 2.29 -12.77 12.19
CA VAL A 265 1.58 -12.75 13.48
C VAL A 265 1.32 -14.17 14.00
N GLU A 266 0.76 -15.05 13.16
CA GLU A 266 0.53 -16.45 13.55
C GLU A 266 1.83 -17.14 13.96
N ALA A 267 2.89 -16.93 13.18
CA ALA A 267 4.17 -17.56 13.42
C ALA A 267 4.86 -17.06 14.69
N LEU A 268 4.83 -15.76 14.97
CA LEU A 268 5.39 -15.20 16.20
C LEU A 268 4.63 -15.71 17.42
N TYR A 269 3.30 -15.68 17.38
CA TYR A 269 2.45 -16.15 18.47
C TYR A 269 2.69 -17.62 18.80
N LYS A 270 2.96 -18.46 17.79
CA LYS A 270 3.21 -19.90 17.95
C LYS A 270 4.68 -20.29 18.10
N GLY A 271 5.62 -19.34 17.96
CA GLY A 271 7.07 -19.61 18.04
C GLY A 271 7.62 -20.35 16.82
N TRP A 272 7.11 -20.06 15.62
CA TRP A 272 7.48 -20.73 14.37
C TRP A 272 8.38 -19.90 13.46
N VAL A 273 8.91 -18.76 13.91
CA VAL A 273 9.73 -17.89 13.05
C VAL A 273 11.12 -18.48 12.81
N GLU A 274 11.79 -18.90 13.88
CA GLU A 274 13.05 -19.64 13.85
C GLU A 274 13.02 -20.72 14.93
N ALA A 275 13.84 -21.76 14.81
CA ALA A 275 13.88 -22.85 15.79
C ALA A 275 14.22 -22.39 17.22
N SER A 276 14.93 -21.28 17.36
CA SER A 276 15.30 -20.67 18.65
C SER A 276 14.31 -19.61 19.15
N GLN A 277 13.35 -19.18 18.33
CA GLN A 277 12.40 -18.13 18.71
C GLN A 277 11.28 -18.74 19.56
N LEU A 278 11.16 -18.27 20.81
CA LEU A 278 10.06 -18.68 21.68
C LEU A 278 8.73 -18.07 21.20
N PRO A 279 7.60 -18.76 21.48
CA PRO A 279 6.26 -18.19 21.26
C PRO A 279 6.09 -16.81 21.92
N GLN A 280 5.31 -15.94 21.27
CA GLN A 280 4.93 -14.63 21.79
C GLN A 280 3.44 -14.62 22.18
N PRO A 281 3.05 -15.23 23.31
CA PRO A 281 1.64 -15.33 23.71
C PRO A 281 1.02 -13.99 24.10
N ASP A 282 1.83 -12.95 24.31
CA ASP A 282 1.40 -11.63 24.75
C ASP A 282 0.89 -10.76 23.58
N LEU A 283 1.13 -11.16 22.33
CA LEU A 283 0.60 -10.43 21.16
C LEU A 283 -0.93 -10.44 21.16
N ARG A 284 -1.53 -9.33 20.75
CA ARG A 284 -2.98 -9.16 20.62
C ARG A 284 -3.33 -8.50 19.30
N SER A 285 -4.34 -9.03 18.60
CA SER A 285 -4.87 -8.39 17.40
C SER A 285 -5.84 -7.26 17.72
N MET A 286 -5.82 -6.21 16.91
CA MET A 286 -6.76 -5.09 17.01
C MET A 286 -7.68 -5.04 15.79
N ALA A 287 -7.10 -5.07 14.59
CA ALA A 287 -7.85 -4.99 13.34
C ALA A 287 -7.06 -5.57 12.16
N SER A 288 -7.80 -5.99 11.15
CA SER A 288 -7.33 -6.23 9.79
C SER A 288 -7.57 -4.98 8.96
N LEU A 289 -6.56 -4.48 8.24
CA LEU A 289 -6.64 -3.18 7.57
C LEU A 289 -6.86 -3.32 6.05
N TRP A 290 -6.03 -4.11 5.36
CA TRP A 290 -6.11 -4.30 3.91
C TRP A 290 -5.46 -5.64 3.48
N PRO A 291 -5.78 -6.15 2.28
CA PRO A 291 -5.15 -7.35 1.76
C PRO A 291 -3.77 -7.05 1.22
N GLU A 292 -2.93 -8.08 1.26
CA GLU A 292 -1.65 -8.13 0.59
C GLU A 292 -1.51 -9.46 -0.13
N ALA A 293 -0.66 -9.49 -1.16
CA ALA A 293 -0.35 -10.68 -1.92
C ALA A 293 1.14 -10.79 -2.17
N LEU A 294 1.61 -12.04 -2.29
CA LEU A 294 2.97 -12.33 -2.69
C LEU A 294 3.12 -12.21 -4.21
N HIS A 295 4.09 -11.40 -4.64
CA HIS A 295 4.52 -11.29 -6.03
C HIS A 295 5.93 -11.85 -6.14
N ILE A 296 6.15 -12.66 -7.18
CA ILE A 296 7.49 -13.11 -7.58
C ILE A 296 7.72 -12.59 -8.99
N VAL A 297 8.67 -11.67 -9.12
CA VAL A 297 8.88 -10.89 -10.34
C VAL A 297 10.23 -11.27 -10.93
N THR A 298 10.25 -11.55 -12.23
CA THR A 298 11.47 -11.82 -13.00
C THR A 298 11.38 -11.15 -14.37
N LEU A 299 12.42 -11.31 -15.19
CA LEU A 299 12.45 -10.86 -16.58
C LEU A 299 12.39 -12.07 -17.52
N GLU A 300 11.79 -11.91 -18.70
CA GLU A 300 11.59 -12.98 -19.69
C GLU A 300 12.89 -13.70 -20.06
N ASP A 301 14.00 -12.94 -20.18
CA ASP A 301 15.33 -13.44 -20.55
C ASP A 301 16.03 -14.29 -19.46
N ARG A 302 15.47 -14.37 -18.24
CA ARG A 302 16.01 -15.19 -17.14
C ARG A 302 15.58 -16.65 -17.20
N ASN A 303 14.64 -16.97 -18.09
CA ASN A 303 14.05 -18.31 -18.28
C ASN A 303 13.53 -18.91 -16.95
N ILE A 304 12.86 -18.08 -16.15
CA ILE A 304 12.18 -18.48 -14.90
C ILE A 304 10.68 -18.40 -15.19
N LYS A 305 10.00 -19.54 -15.27
CA LYS A 305 8.57 -19.64 -15.63
C LYS A 305 7.70 -20.20 -14.50
N SER A 306 8.32 -20.87 -13.55
CA SER A 306 7.69 -21.55 -12.42
C SER A 306 8.49 -21.33 -11.14
N PHE A 307 7.87 -21.54 -9.99
CA PHE A 307 8.55 -21.46 -8.70
C PHE A 307 9.78 -22.39 -8.62
N SER A 308 9.72 -23.58 -9.21
CA SER A 308 10.85 -24.53 -9.26
C SER A 308 12.07 -23.99 -10.02
N ASP A 309 11.88 -23.09 -10.98
CA ASP A 309 12.98 -22.51 -11.77
C ASP A 309 13.83 -21.52 -10.96
N LEU A 310 13.36 -21.11 -9.78
CA LEU A 310 14.09 -20.26 -8.84
C LEU A 310 15.27 -21.00 -8.19
N LYS A 311 15.30 -22.34 -8.24
CA LYS A 311 16.37 -23.14 -7.67
C LYS A 311 17.72 -22.75 -8.27
N GLY A 312 18.65 -22.36 -7.41
CA GLY A 312 20.00 -21.94 -7.80
C GLY A 312 20.09 -20.53 -8.42
N LYS A 313 19.00 -19.77 -8.51
CA LYS A 313 18.99 -18.39 -9.01
C LYS A 313 19.38 -17.39 -7.91
N ARG A 314 19.69 -16.15 -8.31
CA ARG A 314 19.94 -15.01 -7.42
C ARG A 314 18.62 -14.33 -7.10
N LEU A 315 18.28 -14.23 -5.82
CA LEU A 315 16.96 -13.80 -5.39
C LEU A 315 17.08 -12.63 -4.43
N ALA A 316 16.26 -11.60 -4.64
CA ALA A 316 16.02 -10.59 -3.62
C ALA A 316 14.72 -10.92 -2.90
N VAL A 317 14.77 -11.10 -1.58
CA VAL A 317 13.65 -11.63 -0.79
C VAL A 317 13.17 -10.67 0.30
N GLY A 318 13.47 -9.37 0.22
CA GLY A 318 13.20 -8.42 1.30
C GLY A 318 14.26 -8.45 2.41
N SER A 319 14.29 -7.42 3.24
CA SER A 319 15.24 -7.27 4.36
C SER A 319 15.09 -8.38 5.42
N PRO A 320 16.12 -8.64 6.25
CA PRO A 320 16.10 -9.67 7.30
C PRO A 320 14.84 -9.70 8.17
N GLY A 321 14.39 -8.55 8.67
CA GLY A 321 13.20 -8.36 9.52
C GLY A 321 11.89 -8.14 8.75
N SER A 322 11.90 -8.27 7.43
CA SER A 322 10.70 -8.05 6.60
C SER A 322 9.77 -9.28 6.58
N GLY A 323 8.47 -9.01 6.52
CA GLY A 323 7.48 -10.07 6.30
C GLY A 323 7.60 -10.72 4.92
N THR A 324 8.01 -9.98 3.89
CA THR A 324 8.33 -10.54 2.55
C THR A 324 9.35 -11.69 2.64
N ARG A 325 10.44 -11.50 3.41
CA ARG A 325 11.45 -12.54 3.60
C ARG A 325 10.92 -13.73 4.35
N PHE A 326 10.12 -13.46 5.39
CA PHE A 326 9.46 -14.51 6.16
C PHE A 326 8.56 -15.38 5.26
N THR A 327 7.63 -14.77 4.51
CA THR A 327 6.73 -15.47 3.60
C THR A 327 7.52 -16.21 2.52
N ALA A 328 8.51 -15.58 1.88
CA ALA A 328 9.33 -16.21 0.85
C ALA A 328 10.00 -17.50 1.35
N ARG A 329 10.56 -17.50 2.56
CA ARG A 329 11.18 -18.71 3.16
C ARG A 329 10.16 -19.81 3.43
N ARG A 330 8.93 -19.46 3.82
CA ARG A 330 7.84 -20.42 4.03
C ARG A 330 7.37 -21.07 2.75
N VAL A 331 7.18 -20.28 1.68
CA VAL A 331 6.85 -20.82 0.36
C VAL A 331 7.96 -21.74 -0.12
N TRP A 332 9.22 -21.32 0.04
CA TRP A 332 10.39 -22.11 -0.32
C TRP A 332 10.43 -23.47 0.39
N ALA A 333 10.22 -23.47 1.71
CA ALA A 333 10.19 -24.69 2.52
C ALA A 333 9.01 -25.59 2.14
N ALA A 334 7.83 -25.03 1.91
CA ALA A 334 6.65 -25.79 1.47
C ALA A 334 6.84 -26.43 0.09
N ALA A 335 7.56 -25.77 -0.81
CA ALA A 335 7.95 -26.31 -2.11
C ALA A 335 9.10 -27.36 -2.04
N GLY A 336 9.54 -27.74 -0.83
CA GLY A 336 10.61 -28.73 -0.62
C GLY A 336 12.01 -28.25 -1.00
N LEU A 337 12.21 -26.93 -1.13
CA LEU A 337 13.51 -26.34 -1.42
C LEU A 337 14.23 -25.99 -0.11
N THR A 338 15.53 -26.25 -0.01
CA THR A 338 16.32 -25.94 1.19
C THR A 338 16.98 -24.56 1.10
N LEU A 339 17.06 -23.86 2.24
CA LEU A 339 17.73 -22.55 2.34
C LEU A 339 19.25 -22.64 2.28
N SER A 340 19.85 -23.82 2.42
CA SER A 340 21.29 -24.05 2.34
C SER A 340 21.95 -23.68 0.98
N GLN A 341 21.17 -23.18 0.03
CA GLN A 341 21.61 -22.49 -1.20
C GLN A 341 21.76 -20.96 -1.03
N GLU A 342 21.69 -20.48 0.22
CA GLU A 342 21.60 -19.09 0.72
C GLU A 342 22.58 -18.08 0.13
N LYS A 343 23.73 -18.51 -0.40
CA LYS A 343 24.77 -17.60 -0.96
C LYS A 343 24.26 -16.69 -2.09
N ARG A 344 23.08 -16.98 -2.65
CA ARG A 344 22.46 -16.23 -3.74
C ARG A 344 21.22 -15.45 -3.32
N ILE A 345 20.81 -15.54 -2.07
CA ILE A 345 19.71 -14.78 -1.49
C ILE A 345 20.25 -13.48 -0.93
N ARG A 346 19.64 -12.36 -1.31
CA ARG A 346 20.03 -11.03 -0.85
C ARG A 346 18.88 -10.41 -0.06
N GLY A 347 19.17 -10.05 1.19
CA GLY A 347 18.29 -9.18 1.96
C GLY A 347 18.41 -7.76 1.44
N MET A 348 17.36 -7.25 0.81
CA MET A 348 17.37 -5.94 0.16
C MET A 348 16.01 -5.28 0.31
N GLY A 349 15.99 -3.97 0.55
CA GLY A 349 14.77 -3.18 0.45
C GLY A 349 14.18 -3.21 -0.96
N LEU A 350 12.90 -2.86 -1.09
CA LEU A 350 12.14 -2.99 -2.34
C LEU A 350 12.78 -2.24 -3.51
N THR A 351 13.06 -0.94 -3.36
CA THR A 351 13.67 -0.14 -4.46
C THR A 351 15.02 -0.70 -4.90
N ALA A 352 15.85 -1.12 -3.94
CA ALA A 352 17.15 -1.72 -4.25
C ALA A 352 17.02 -3.08 -4.96
N SER A 353 15.98 -3.86 -4.62
CA SER A 353 15.68 -5.13 -5.25
C SER A 353 15.26 -4.96 -6.70
N ILE A 354 14.41 -3.97 -6.99
CA ILE A 354 13.98 -3.66 -8.36
C ILE A 354 15.16 -3.17 -9.20
N ALA A 355 15.98 -2.26 -8.68
CA ALA A 355 17.19 -1.81 -9.37
C ALA A 355 18.17 -2.97 -9.63
N ALA A 356 18.29 -3.90 -8.68
CA ALA A 356 19.12 -5.10 -8.84
C ALA A 356 18.56 -6.08 -9.88
N LEU A 357 17.24 -6.18 -10.03
CA LEU A 357 16.61 -6.98 -11.08
C LEU A 357 16.91 -6.39 -12.45
N GLU A 358 16.70 -5.08 -12.60
CA GLU A 358 16.94 -4.34 -13.84
C GLU A 358 18.42 -4.41 -14.27
N SER A 359 19.34 -4.32 -13.30
CA SER A 359 20.78 -4.40 -13.56
C SER A 359 21.30 -5.85 -13.69
N GLY A 360 20.43 -6.87 -13.63
CA GLY A 360 20.83 -8.28 -13.67
C GLY A 360 21.71 -8.75 -12.50
N LYS A 361 21.68 -8.04 -11.37
CA LYS A 361 22.36 -8.42 -10.12
C LYS A 361 21.59 -9.52 -9.38
N VAL A 362 20.27 -9.57 -9.56
CA VAL A 362 19.39 -10.67 -9.16
C VAL A 362 18.56 -11.14 -10.35
N ASP A 363 18.08 -12.37 -10.28
CA ASP A 363 17.28 -13.02 -11.33
C ASP A 363 15.77 -12.94 -11.03
N ALA A 364 15.38 -12.83 -9.75
CA ALA A 364 14.00 -12.60 -9.35
C ALA A 364 13.90 -11.81 -8.03
N VAL A 365 12.75 -11.16 -7.82
CA VAL A 365 12.42 -10.34 -6.65
C VAL A 365 11.11 -10.83 -6.06
N PHE A 366 11.06 -10.95 -4.74
CA PHE A 366 9.83 -11.20 -3.98
C PHE A 366 9.30 -9.89 -3.42
N ILE A 367 7.98 -9.69 -3.49
CA ILE A 367 7.30 -8.52 -2.96
C ILE A 367 6.01 -8.99 -2.27
N ALA A 368 5.91 -8.79 -0.97
CA ALA A 368 4.63 -8.86 -0.29
C ALA A 368 4.03 -7.44 -0.25
N GLY A 369 2.92 -7.22 -0.94
CA GLY A 369 2.35 -5.89 -1.13
C GLY A 369 0.92 -5.94 -1.67
N ALA A 370 0.30 -4.80 -1.94
CA ALA A 370 -1.08 -4.81 -2.43
C ALA A 370 -1.17 -5.26 -3.89
N VAL A 371 -2.42 -5.45 -4.30
CA VAL A 371 -2.80 -5.77 -5.66
C VAL A 371 -3.69 -4.61 -6.14
N PRO A 372 -3.23 -3.76 -7.07
CA PRO A 372 -1.89 -3.73 -7.65
C PRO A 372 -0.82 -3.07 -6.75
N ASP A 373 0.43 -3.56 -6.85
CA ASP A 373 1.59 -2.96 -6.18
C ASP A 373 2.13 -1.79 -7.01
N PRO A 374 2.27 -0.56 -6.43
CA PRO A 374 2.72 0.61 -7.17
C PRO A 374 4.12 0.47 -7.77
N THR A 375 5.03 -0.21 -7.08
CA THR A 375 6.40 -0.38 -7.56
C THR A 375 6.43 -1.34 -8.76
N LEU A 376 5.66 -2.41 -8.69
CA LEU A 376 5.50 -3.34 -9.80
C LEU A 376 4.77 -2.71 -11.00
N GLN A 377 3.77 -1.85 -10.76
CA GLN A 377 3.16 -1.07 -11.83
C GLN A 377 4.18 -0.17 -12.54
N LEU A 378 4.99 0.57 -11.78
CA LEU A 378 6.02 1.44 -12.35
C LEU A 378 7.09 0.66 -13.11
N LEU A 379 7.40 -0.57 -12.68
CA LEU A 379 8.30 -1.45 -13.43
C LEU A 379 7.63 -1.91 -14.74
N ALA A 380 6.38 -2.36 -14.68
CA ALA A 380 5.62 -2.84 -15.84
C ALA A 380 5.28 -1.75 -16.86
N GLN A 381 5.27 -0.50 -16.45
CA GLN A 381 5.12 0.64 -17.36
C GLN A 381 6.38 0.94 -18.17
N ARG A 382 7.58 0.60 -17.66
CA ARG A 382 8.86 0.88 -18.32
C ARG A 382 9.51 -0.36 -18.96
N ARG A 383 8.94 -1.54 -18.72
CA ARG A 383 9.42 -2.83 -19.25
C ARG A 383 8.25 -3.68 -19.71
N ASP A 384 8.35 -4.19 -20.93
CA ASP A 384 7.41 -5.14 -21.54
C ASP A 384 7.82 -6.61 -21.33
N ASP A 385 9.00 -6.85 -20.79
CA ASP A 385 9.61 -8.17 -20.58
C ASP A 385 9.51 -8.68 -19.13
N ILE A 386 8.56 -8.16 -18.34
CA ILE A 386 8.33 -8.64 -16.97
C ILE A 386 7.52 -9.93 -17.00
N ARG A 387 7.93 -10.88 -16.15
CA ARG A 387 7.14 -12.07 -15.83
C ARG A 387 6.83 -12.17 -14.34
N LEU A 388 5.57 -12.47 -14.03
CA LEU A 388 5.15 -12.93 -12.70
C LEU A 388 5.25 -14.45 -12.63
N VAL A 389 5.95 -14.98 -11.63
CA VAL A 389 6.31 -16.40 -11.49
C VAL A 389 5.34 -17.11 -10.55
N PRO A 390 4.43 -17.96 -11.05
CA PRO A 390 3.37 -18.52 -10.24
C PRO A 390 3.90 -19.55 -9.24
N ILE A 391 3.23 -19.63 -8.10
CA ILE A 391 3.42 -20.70 -7.11
C ILE A 391 2.52 -21.86 -7.54
N ASP A 392 3.05 -23.09 -7.46
CA ASP A 392 2.29 -24.27 -7.82
C ASP A 392 1.09 -24.48 -6.86
N THR A 393 0.02 -25.08 -7.40
CA THR A 393 -1.24 -25.26 -6.66
C THR A 393 -1.04 -26.12 -5.41
N ALA A 394 -0.20 -27.15 -5.46
CA ALA A 394 0.03 -28.02 -4.31
C ALA A 394 0.71 -27.26 -3.15
N THR A 395 1.71 -26.43 -3.44
CA THR A 395 2.36 -25.56 -2.45
C THR A 395 1.37 -24.54 -1.88
N LEU A 396 0.54 -23.90 -2.73
CA LEU A 396 -0.49 -22.97 -2.27
C LEU A 396 -1.52 -23.64 -1.36
N ASP A 397 -2.04 -24.80 -1.77
CA ASP A 397 -3.04 -25.54 -1.01
C ASP A 397 -2.43 -26.05 0.30
N GLN A 398 -1.17 -26.49 0.32
CA GLN A 398 -0.47 -26.88 1.54
C GLN A 398 -0.34 -25.72 2.54
N LEU A 399 -0.05 -24.51 2.05
CA LEU A 399 0.10 -23.32 2.89
C LEU A 399 -1.23 -22.76 3.37
N SER A 400 -2.26 -22.78 2.52
CA SER A 400 -3.59 -22.22 2.83
C SER A 400 -4.51 -23.19 3.58
N SER A 401 -4.40 -24.50 3.37
CA SER A 401 -5.24 -25.50 4.09
C SER A 401 -4.83 -25.73 5.54
N LYS A 402 -3.58 -25.39 5.90
CA LYS A 402 -3.02 -25.64 7.23
C LYS A 402 -3.02 -24.42 8.14
N HIS A 403 -3.28 -23.22 7.61
CA HIS A 403 -3.04 -21.95 8.33
C HIS A 403 -4.11 -20.91 8.02
N PHE A 404 -4.72 -20.33 9.06
CA PHE A 404 -5.70 -19.24 8.92
C PHE A 404 -5.04 -17.95 8.40
N ALA A 405 -3.72 -17.83 8.54
CA ALA A 405 -3.02 -16.62 8.18
C ALA A 405 -2.73 -16.44 6.68
N TYR A 406 -2.88 -17.50 5.88
CA TYR A 406 -2.75 -17.44 4.42
C TYR A 406 -4.06 -17.83 3.76
N TYR A 407 -4.39 -17.17 2.65
CA TYR A 407 -5.40 -17.67 1.72
C TYR A 407 -4.81 -17.74 0.32
N SER A 408 -5.30 -18.66 -0.49
CA SER A 408 -4.98 -18.63 -1.91
C SER A 408 -5.77 -17.51 -2.58
N THR A 409 -5.09 -16.68 -3.38
CA THR A 409 -5.72 -15.59 -4.12
C THR A 409 -5.32 -15.62 -5.59
N VAL A 410 -6.13 -15.00 -6.43
CA VAL A 410 -5.87 -14.82 -7.86
C VAL A 410 -5.75 -13.34 -8.13
N ILE A 411 -4.62 -12.93 -8.69
CA ILE A 411 -4.44 -11.61 -9.28
C ILE A 411 -5.15 -11.64 -10.64
N PRO A 412 -6.21 -10.83 -10.84
CA PRO A 412 -6.97 -10.80 -12.10
C PRO A 412 -6.07 -10.41 -13.29
N PRO A 413 -6.41 -10.81 -14.53
CA PRO A 413 -5.76 -10.26 -15.71
C PRO A 413 -5.84 -8.73 -15.71
N LYS A 414 -4.85 -8.09 -16.33
CA LYS A 414 -4.72 -6.64 -16.50
C LYS A 414 -4.54 -5.83 -15.21
N THR A 415 -4.22 -6.50 -14.10
CA THR A 415 -3.78 -5.82 -12.87
C THR A 415 -2.48 -5.04 -13.09
N TYR A 416 -1.58 -5.60 -13.92
CA TYR A 416 -0.33 -4.96 -14.32
C TYR A 416 -0.26 -4.80 -15.84
N PRO A 417 0.36 -3.73 -16.36
CA PRO A 417 0.64 -3.59 -17.79
C PRO A 417 1.31 -4.86 -18.37
N GLY A 418 0.80 -5.34 -19.50
CA GLY A 418 1.30 -6.55 -20.17
C GLY A 418 0.83 -7.89 -19.56
N GLN A 419 0.23 -7.89 -18.37
CA GLN A 419 -0.27 -9.12 -17.73
C GLN A 419 -1.66 -9.49 -18.26
N THR A 420 -1.72 -10.37 -19.27
CA THR A 420 -2.98 -10.76 -19.92
C THR A 420 -3.69 -11.95 -19.29
N LYS A 421 -3.00 -12.74 -18.46
CA LYS A 421 -3.53 -13.95 -17.83
C LYS A 421 -3.65 -13.79 -16.32
N PRO A 422 -4.68 -14.36 -15.67
CA PRO A 422 -4.73 -14.40 -14.22
C PRO A 422 -3.52 -15.13 -13.64
N TYR A 423 -3.12 -14.73 -12.44
CA TYR A 423 -1.94 -15.25 -11.76
C TYR A 423 -2.32 -15.65 -10.32
N ARG A 424 -2.16 -16.92 -9.98
CA ARG A 424 -2.50 -17.44 -8.65
C ARG A 424 -1.30 -17.29 -7.70
N THR A 425 -1.57 -16.87 -6.47
CA THR A 425 -0.55 -16.66 -5.43
C THR A 425 -1.12 -16.77 -4.01
N LEU A 426 -0.32 -16.45 -3.01
CA LEU A 426 -0.74 -16.31 -1.62
C LEU A 426 -1.20 -14.89 -1.34
N GLY A 427 -2.33 -14.79 -0.64
CA GLY A 427 -2.80 -13.60 0.03
C GLY A 427 -2.65 -13.71 1.55
N PHE A 428 -2.52 -12.56 2.19
CA PHE A 428 -2.49 -12.36 3.64
C PHE A 428 -3.04 -10.96 3.93
N ALA A 429 -3.24 -10.63 5.20
CA ALA A 429 -3.76 -9.34 5.61
C ALA A 429 -2.70 -8.52 6.34
N ALA A 430 -2.71 -7.20 6.13
CA ALA A 430 -2.02 -6.27 7.00
C ALA A 430 -2.83 -6.10 8.29
N LEU A 431 -2.29 -6.57 9.40
CA LEU A 431 -2.92 -6.51 10.71
C LEU A 431 -2.33 -5.39 11.56
N LEU A 432 -3.21 -4.67 12.25
CA LEU A 432 -2.86 -3.83 13.39
C LEU A 432 -2.78 -4.70 14.64
N ILE A 433 -1.60 -4.75 15.24
CA ILE A 433 -1.24 -5.61 16.36
C ILE A 433 -0.71 -4.75 17.50
N THR A 434 -0.98 -5.20 18.71
CA THR A 434 -0.43 -4.67 19.95
C THR A 434 -0.03 -5.83 20.87
N SER A 435 0.19 -5.55 22.14
CA SER A 435 0.42 -6.55 23.18
C SER A 435 -0.57 -6.35 24.34
N ASP A 436 -0.73 -7.35 25.20
CA ASP A 436 -1.65 -7.32 26.34
C ASP A 436 -1.27 -6.36 27.48
N ARG A 437 -0.08 -5.75 27.41
CA ARG A 437 0.34 -4.66 28.31
C ARG A 437 -0.20 -3.30 27.90
N THR A 438 -0.65 -3.14 26.65
CA THR A 438 -1.18 -1.87 26.16
C THR A 438 -2.52 -1.60 26.82
N SER A 439 -2.80 -0.36 27.22
CA SER A 439 -4.05 -0.08 27.93
C SER A 439 -5.26 -0.26 27.02
N ASP A 440 -6.38 -0.74 27.58
CA ASP A 440 -7.65 -0.86 26.83
C ASP A 440 -8.07 0.48 26.23
N ASN A 441 -7.86 1.58 26.97
CA ASN A 441 -8.19 2.93 26.52
C ASN A 441 -7.37 3.37 25.30
N ASP A 442 -6.05 3.12 25.29
CA ASP A 442 -5.21 3.49 24.14
C ASP A 442 -5.57 2.65 22.92
N VAL A 443 -5.88 1.35 23.11
CA VAL A 443 -6.33 0.45 22.04
C VAL A 443 -7.66 0.91 21.45
N GLU A 444 -8.64 1.23 22.29
CA GLU A 444 -9.95 1.74 21.86
C GLU A 444 -9.82 3.06 21.11
N MET A 445 -9.05 4.01 21.65
CA MET A 445 -8.83 5.32 21.03
C MET A 445 -8.09 5.19 19.70
N PHE A 446 -7.08 4.31 19.62
CA PHE A 446 -6.38 4.04 18.37
C PHE A 446 -7.34 3.50 17.30
N LEU A 447 -8.19 2.54 17.66
CA LEU A 447 -9.18 1.95 16.73
C LEU A 447 -10.26 2.95 16.30
N ASP A 448 -10.78 3.75 17.23
CA ASP A 448 -11.73 4.84 16.91
C ASP A 448 -11.11 5.80 15.90
N LEU A 449 -9.84 6.19 16.08
CA LEU A 449 -9.13 7.07 15.16
C LEU A 449 -8.86 6.40 13.82
N VAL A 450 -8.44 5.14 13.78
CA VAL A 450 -8.20 4.41 12.53
C VAL A 450 -9.49 4.29 11.70
N VAL A 451 -10.59 3.88 12.32
CA VAL A 451 -11.87 3.70 11.61
C VAL A 451 -12.49 5.06 11.25
N GLY A 452 -12.46 6.03 12.17
CA GLY A 452 -13.01 7.37 11.94
C GLY A 452 -12.23 8.19 10.91
N SER A 453 -10.93 7.92 10.75
CA SER A 453 -10.07 8.63 9.79
C SER A 453 -9.97 7.96 8.42
N ALA A 454 -10.47 6.74 8.25
CA ALA A 454 -10.31 5.95 7.03
C ALA A 454 -10.64 6.76 5.75
N ASN A 455 -11.79 7.44 5.71
CA ASN A 455 -12.22 8.26 4.58
C ASN A 455 -11.45 9.58 4.40
N LYS A 456 -10.80 10.09 5.46
CA LYS A 456 -9.97 11.31 5.37
C LYS A 456 -8.57 10.96 4.89
N LEU A 457 -8.01 9.89 5.44
CA LEU A 457 -6.66 9.43 5.14
C LEU A 457 -6.54 8.78 3.77
N THR A 458 -7.63 8.43 3.09
CA THR A 458 -7.60 7.93 1.71
C THR A 458 -6.90 8.88 0.73
N HIS A 459 -6.97 10.19 0.95
CA HIS A 459 -6.28 11.16 0.10
C HIS A 459 -4.76 11.13 0.28
N GLU A 460 -4.27 10.79 1.47
CA GLU A 460 -2.84 10.67 1.78
C GLU A 460 -2.33 9.24 1.54
N PHE A 461 -3.17 8.25 1.82
CA PHE A 461 -2.92 6.82 1.71
C PHE A 461 -4.19 6.05 1.35
N TYR A 462 -4.37 5.80 0.06
CA TYR A 462 -5.62 5.25 -0.50
C TYR A 462 -6.11 3.94 0.12
N ARG A 463 -5.20 3.09 0.60
CA ARG A 463 -5.56 1.80 1.20
C ARG A 463 -6.30 1.96 2.53
N ALA A 464 -6.27 3.15 3.13
CA ALA A 464 -7.16 3.49 4.24
C ALA A 464 -8.64 3.27 3.88
N GLY A 465 -9.01 3.37 2.58
CA GLY A 465 -10.37 3.08 2.11
C GLY A 465 -10.76 1.60 2.14
N PHE A 466 -9.81 0.68 2.35
CA PHE A 466 -10.10 -0.75 2.57
C PHE A 466 -10.44 -1.08 4.03
N ILE A 467 -10.19 -0.13 4.94
CA ILE A 467 -10.44 -0.31 6.38
C ILE A 467 -11.95 -0.23 6.59
N SER A 468 -12.53 -1.34 7.04
CA SER A 468 -13.96 -1.44 7.33
C SER A 468 -14.19 -2.38 8.51
N THR A 469 -15.20 -2.07 9.31
CA THR A 469 -15.65 -2.95 10.41
C THR A 469 -16.16 -4.30 9.90
N LYS A 470 -16.58 -4.39 8.64
CA LYS A 470 -16.99 -5.64 7.98
C LYS A 470 -15.80 -6.57 7.72
N THR A 471 -14.63 -6.01 7.38
CA THR A 471 -13.41 -6.75 7.01
C THR A 471 -12.37 -6.81 8.12
N SER A 472 -12.53 -6.03 9.19
CA SER A 472 -11.53 -5.84 10.24
C SER A 472 -11.17 -7.09 11.06
N ARG A 473 -11.87 -8.20 10.85
CA ARG A 473 -11.58 -9.49 11.51
C ARG A 473 -10.99 -10.54 10.57
N LEU A 474 -10.82 -10.23 9.28
CA LEU A 474 -10.24 -11.16 8.31
C LEU A 474 -8.74 -11.38 8.59
N GLY A 475 -8.29 -12.65 8.56
CA GLY A 475 -6.88 -12.99 8.76
C GLY A 475 -6.36 -12.90 10.19
N ILE A 476 -7.20 -12.56 11.18
CA ILE A 476 -6.85 -12.60 12.61
C ILE A 476 -6.72 -14.06 13.11
N SER A 477 -5.50 -14.47 13.43
CA SER A 477 -5.19 -15.84 13.90
C SER A 477 -4.85 -15.94 15.39
N ILE A 478 -4.91 -14.82 16.13
CA ILE A 478 -4.55 -14.72 17.55
C ILE A 478 -5.66 -13.99 18.33
N PRO A 479 -5.70 -14.08 19.66
CA PRO A 479 -6.71 -13.39 20.46
C PRO A 479 -6.72 -11.87 20.21
N MET A 480 -7.92 -11.29 20.20
CA MET A 480 -8.07 -9.84 20.15
C MET A 480 -7.73 -9.21 21.50
N HIS A 481 -7.27 -7.96 21.48
CA HIS A 481 -7.11 -7.18 22.71
C HIS A 481 -8.48 -6.95 23.38
N PRO A 482 -8.59 -6.91 24.72
CA PRO A 482 -9.85 -6.59 25.39
C PRO A 482 -10.45 -5.24 24.95
N GLY A 483 -9.66 -4.15 24.95
CA GLY A 483 -10.09 -2.87 24.37
C GLY A 483 -10.56 -2.96 22.90
N ALA A 484 -9.92 -3.79 22.06
CA ALA A 484 -10.41 -3.99 20.69
C ALA A 484 -11.76 -4.71 20.68
N THR A 485 -11.95 -5.69 21.56
CA THR A 485 -13.23 -6.40 21.73
C THR A 485 -14.34 -5.43 22.13
N HIS A 486 -14.09 -4.60 23.15
CA HIS A 486 -15.04 -3.57 23.60
C HIS A 486 -15.40 -2.59 22.48
N PHE A 487 -14.41 -2.14 21.69
CA PHE A 487 -14.63 -1.30 20.52
C PHE A 487 -15.63 -1.91 19.54
N TYR A 488 -15.47 -3.19 19.15
CA TYR A 488 -16.38 -3.84 18.21
C TYR A 488 -17.76 -4.12 18.81
N GLU A 489 -17.85 -4.43 20.10
CA GLU A 489 -19.12 -4.60 20.81
C GLU A 489 -19.92 -3.29 20.81
N ARG A 490 -19.27 -2.17 21.17
CA ARG A 490 -19.85 -0.82 21.12
C ARG A 490 -20.35 -0.45 19.72
N LEU A 491 -19.60 -0.81 18.67
CA LEU A 491 -20.04 -0.56 17.29
C LEU A 491 -21.27 -1.39 16.91
N LYS A 492 -21.33 -2.64 17.35
CA LYS A 492 -22.47 -3.54 17.10
C LYS A 492 -23.74 -3.03 17.78
N GLU A 493 -23.61 -2.54 19.01
CA GLU A 493 -24.72 -1.93 19.76
C GLU A 493 -25.27 -0.69 19.05
N LYS A 494 -24.39 0.22 18.61
CA LYS A 494 -24.78 1.41 17.83
C LYS A 494 -25.51 1.04 16.53
N GLN A 495 -25.08 0.00 15.83
CA GLN A 495 -25.78 -0.48 14.64
C GLN A 495 -27.18 -0.99 14.98
N LEU A 496 -27.32 -1.82 16.03
CA LEU A 496 -28.61 -2.34 16.47
C LEU A 496 -29.59 -1.23 16.85
N ASP A 497 -29.14 -0.19 17.54
CA ASP A 497 -29.99 0.94 17.91
C ASP A 497 -30.42 1.78 16.70
N SER A 498 -29.51 2.05 15.74
CA SER A 498 -29.87 2.73 14.48
C SER A 498 -30.88 1.94 13.63
N THR A 499 -30.88 0.61 13.75
CA THR A 499 -31.85 -0.26 13.05
C THR A 499 -33.20 -0.29 13.77
N ARG A 500 -33.23 -0.06 15.09
CA ARG A 500 -34.48 0.04 15.87
C ARG A 500 -35.18 1.37 15.67
N GLU A 501 -34.43 2.47 15.57
CA GLU A 501 -34.99 3.80 15.32
C GLU A 501 -35.53 3.99 13.89
N SER A 502 -35.10 3.17 12.92
CA SER A 502 -35.52 3.25 11.52
C SER A 502 -36.74 2.40 11.15
N VAL A 503 -37.31 1.63 12.10
CA VAL A 503 -38.60 0.95 11.91
C VAL A 503 -39.73 1.90 12.32
N PRO A 504 -40.58 2.37 11.38
CA PRO A 504 -41.73 3.19 11.75
C PRO A 504 -42.72 2.34 12.55
N ASP A 505 -43.20 2.87 13.68
CA ASP A 505 -44.33 2.30 14.41
C ASP A 505 -45.52 2.14 13.46
N SER A 506 -45.95 0.90 13.23
CA SER A 506 -47.12 0.60 12.42
C SER A 506 -48.37 0.77 13.29
N PRO A 507 -49.35 1.62 12.90
CA PRO A 507 -50.51 1.88 13.74
C PRO A 507 -51.62 0.89 13.42
N GLU A 508 -51.58 -0.32 13.97
CA GLU A 508 -52.76 -1.21 13.93
C GLU A 508 -52.98 -1.96 15.25
N ARG A 509 -53.72 -1.31 16.15
CA ARG A 509 -54.61 -2.00 17.08
C ARG A 509 -55.82 -1.13 17.47
N GLU A 510 -56.61 -0.73 16.49
CA GLU A 510 -58.03 -0.47 16.68
C GLU A 510 -58.85 -1.50 15.91
N MET A 511 -59.01 -2.69 16.50
CA MET A 511 -60.00 -3.64 16.02
C MET A 511 -61.36 -3.27 16.62
N LYS A 512 -62.16 -2.64 15.77
CA LYS A 512 -63.58 -2.32 15.95
C LYS A 512 -64.35 -3.45 16.63
N LYS A 513 -65.05 -3.10 17.71
CA LYS A 513 -66.29 -3.77 18.11
C LYS A 513 -67.31 -3.62 16.98
N SER A 514 -67.97 -4.71 16.59
CA SER A 514 -69.27 -4.66 15.91
C SER A 514 -70.19 -5.75 16.46
N PRO A 515 -71.49 -5.44 16.64
CA PRO A 515 -72.42 -6.30 17.36
C PRO A 515 -72.98 -7.38 16.43
N VAL A 516 -73.10 -8.60 16.94
CA VAL A 516 -73.90 -9.65 16.31
C VAL A 516 -75.30 -9.57 16.91
N ASN A 517 -76.29 -9.26 16.07
CA ASN A 517 -77.69 -9.45 16.39
C ASN A 517 -78.29 -10.47 15.41
N SER A 518 -78.89 -11.51 16.00
CA SER A 518 -80.05 -12.31 15.55
C SER A 518 -80.13 -12.85 14.11
N GLU A 519 -80.18 -14.18 13.96
CA GLU A 519 -81.43 -14.94 13.76
C GLU A 519 -81.16 -16.45 13.54
N ARG A 520 -81.41 -17.27 14.58
CA ARG A 520 -82.41 -18.37 14.64
C ARG A 520 -82.26 -19.19 15.90
#